data_AF-A0A6J1PN56-F1
#
_entry.id   AF-A0A6J1PN56-F1
#
_cell.length_a   1.000
_cell.length_b   1.000
_cell.length_c   1.000
_cell.angle_alpha   90.00
_cell.angle_beta   90.00
_cell.angle_gamma   90.00
#
_symmetry.space_group_name_H-M   'P 1'
#
loop_
_entity.id
_entity.type
_entity.pdbx_description
1 polymer ?
#
loop_
_entity_poly.entity_id
_entity_poly.type
_entity_poly.pdbx_seq_one_letter_code
_entity_poly.pdbx_strand_id
1 'polypeptide(L)'
;MTRCKIECRSTLCAPVTCKNPVILERQCCLTCLKQCLLHGVIYDHGERVSPKQCVECKCYDGIFICTRFDTDTKCPPLPCPPSEQLSVAEECCKFCPVVTFCQK
;
A
#
# COMPACT_ATOMS: atom_id res chain seq x y z
N MET A 1 -6.02 -18.52 -55.34
CA MET A 1 -5.92 -17.73 -54.10
C MET A 1 -6.25 -18.64 -52.92
N THR A 2 -5.23 -19.18 -52.25
CA THR A 2 -5.40 -20.13 -51.15
C THR A 2 -5.82 -19.38 -49.89
N ARG A 3 -6.95 -19.77 -49.26
CA ARG A 3 -7.38 -19.21 -47.97
C ARG A 3 -6.47 -19.76 -46.87
N CYS A 4 -5.60 -18.91 -46.31
CA CYS A 4 -4.92 -19.22 -45.05
C CYS A 4 -5.96 -19.19 -43.92
N LYS A 5 -6.16 -20.32 -43.26
CA LYS A 5 -7.00 -20.41 -42.07
C LYS A 5 -6.15 -20.00 -40.86
N ILE A 6 -6.50 -18.88 -40.25
CA ILE A 6 -5.89 -18.45 -38.98
C ILE A 6 -6.57 -19.23 -37.86
N GLU A 7 -5.80 -19.97 -37.08
CA GLU A 7 -6.27 -20.66 -35.89
C GLU A 7 -5.73 -19.97 -34.64
N CYS A 8 -6.61 -19.27 -33.92
CA CYS A 8 -6.29 -18.72 -32.61
C CYS A 8 -6.34 -19.84 -31.56
N ARG A 9 -5.25 -20.02 -30.81
CA ARG A 9 -5.24 -20.89 -29.63
C ARG A 9 -5.13 -20.01 -28.38
N SER A 10 -5.89 -20.33 -27.35
CA SER A 10 -5.74 -19.68 -26.05
C SER A 10 -4.40 -20.10 -25.43
N THR A 11 -3.63 -19.12 -24.96
CA THR A 11 -2.42 -19.38 -24.19
C THR A 11 -2.82 -19.67 -22.75
N LEU A 12 -2.39 -20.80 -22.22
CA LEU A 12 -2.53 -21.09 -20.79
C LEU A 12 -1.42 -20.36 -20.03
N CYS A 13 -1.80 -19.46 -19.12
CA CYS A 13 -0.84 -18.79 -18.25
C CYS A 13 -0.48 -19.69 -17.06
N ALA A 14 0.78 -19.64 -16.63
CA ALA A 14 1.20 -20.27 -15.39
C ALA A 14 0.55 -19.57 -14.19
N PRO A 15 0.23 -20.30 -13.10
CA PRO A 15 -0.26 -19.69 -11.88
C PRO A 15 0.84 -18.83 -11.24
N VAL A 16 0.45 -17.69 -10.69
CA VAL A 16 1.32 -16.76 -9.94
C VAL A 16 1.03 -16.84 -8.45
N THR A 17 2.03 -16.57 -7.62
CA THR A 17 1.95 -16.76 -6.15
C THR A 17 1.92 -15.44 -5.36
N CYS A 18 2.25 -14.31 -5.99
CA CYS A 18 2.24 -13.00 -5.35
C CYS A 18 0.82 -12.42 -5.26
N LYS A 19 0.62 -11.51 -4.29
CA LYS A 19 -0.68 -10.86 -4.04
C LYS A 19 -1.13 -9.89 -5.13
N ASN A 20 -0.20 -9.16 -5.75
CA ASN A 20 -0.51 -8.14 -6.77
C ASN A 20 0.28 -8.38 -8.06
N PRO A 21 -0.08 -9.41 -8.85
CA PRO A 21 0.54 -9.63 -10.15
C PRO A 21 0.11 -8.56 -11.16
N VAL A 22 0.96 -8.28 -12.13
CA VAL A 22 0.72 -7.27 -13.17
C VAL A 22 0.85 -7.86 -14.56
N ILE A 23 0.16 -7.26 -15.54
CA ILE A 23 0.38 -7.55 -16.96
C ILE A 23 1.39 -6.51 -17.47
N LEU A 24 2.58 -6.97 -17.86
CA LEU A 24 3.58 -6.09 -18.45
C LEU A 24 3.19 -5.70 -19.88
N GLU A 25 3.68 -4.55 -20.35
CA GLU A 25 3.42 -4.13 -21.73
C GLU A 25 3.83 -5.23 -22.72
N ARG A 26 2.93 -5.51 -23.67
CA ARG A 26 3.10 -6.54 -24.72
C ARG A 26 3.14 -7.98 -24.19
N GLN A 27 2.80 -8.23 -22.92
CA GLN A 27 2.62 -9.57 -22.38
C GLN A 27 1.13 -9.90 -22.24
N CYS A 28 0.79 -11.18 -22.40
CA CYS A 28 -0.57 -11.68 -22.22
C CYS A 28 -0.84 -12.23 -20.82
N CYS A 29 0.21 -12.62 -20.10
CA CYS A 29 0.09 -13.29 -18.81
C CYS A 29 0.48 -12.37 -17.65
N LEU A 30 -0.12 -12.66 -16.50
CA LEU A 30 0.21 -12.06 -15.22
C LEU A 30 1.62 -12.47 -14.78
N THR A 31 2.38 -11.51 -14.28
CA THR A 31 3.74 -11.70 -13.79
C THR A 31 3.89 -11.05 -12.41
N CYS A 32 4.64 -11.70 -11.52
CA CYS A 32 5.02 -11.10 -10.25
C CYS A 32 6.22 -10.17 -10.45
N LEU A 33 6.08 -8.92 -10.02
CA LEU A 33 7.20 -7.99 -9.92
C LEU A 33 8.06 -8.32 -8.69
N LYS A 34 9.23 -7.71 -8.59
CA LYS A 34 10.17 -7.96 -7.50
C LYS A 34 9.55 -7.60 -6.15
N GLN A 35 9.82 -8.44 -5.17
CA GLN A 35 9.44 -8.25 -3.78
C GLN A 35 10.44 -7.31 -3.07
N CYS A 36 9.96 -6.59 -2.07
CA CYS A 36 10.78 -5.74 -1.21
C CYS A 36 11.11 -6.45 0.10
N LEU A 37 12.23 -6.08 0.72
CA LEU A 37 12.66 -6.61 2.02
C LEU A 37 12.77 -5.47 3.03
N LEU A 38 12.08 -5.58 4.17
CA LEU A 38 12.18 -4.63 5.27
C LEU A 38 12.26 -5.38 6.60
N HIS A 39 13.33 -5.16 7.36
CA HIS A 39 13.56 -5.80 8.67
C HIS A 39 13.37 -7.34 8.66
N GLY A 40 13.79 -8.01 7.58
CA GLY A 40 13.67 -9.47 7.44
C GLY A 40 12.30 -9.96 6.94
N VAL A 41 11.34 -9.06 6.72
CA VAL A 41 10.01 -9.38 6.19
C VAL A 41 9.94 -9.07 4.69
N ILE A 42 9.43 -10.02 3.91
CA ILE A 42 9.24 -9.90 2.47
C ILE A 42 7.85 -9.34 2.18
N TYR A 43 7.80 -8.34 1.32
CA TYR A 43 6.56 -7.70 0.87
C TYR A 43 6.44 -7.84 -0.64
N ASP A 44 5.30 -8.34 -1.10
CA ASP A 44 4.97 -8.37 -2.52
C ASP A 44 4.88 -6.95 -3.08
N HIS A 45 5.12 -6.86 -4.40
CA HIS A 45 4.79 -5.65 -5.13
C HIS A 45 3.37 -5.18 -4.79
N GLY A 46 3.19 -3.87 -4.63
CA GLY A 46 1.90 -3.27 -4.31
C GLY A 46 1.57 -3.22 -2.82
N GLU A 47 2.24 -4.01 -1.97
CA GLU A 47 2.00 -3.99 -0.53
C GLU A 47 2.43 -2.66 0.11
N ARG A 48 1.72 -2.27 1.17
CA ARG A 48 1.94 -1.04 1.92
C ARG A 48 2.32 -1.35 3.35
N VAL A 49 3.20 -0.53 3.91
CA VAL A 49 3.71 -0.66 5.28
C VAL A 49 3.95 0.73 5.84
N SER A 50 3.67 0.89 7.14
CA SER A 50 3.91 2.13 7.88
C SER A 50 5.06 1.95 8.85
N PRO A 51 6.33 2.02 8.40
CA PRO A 51 7.48 1.71 9.26
C PRO A 51 7.73 2.76 10.35
N LYS A 52 7.13 3.95 10.20
CA LYS A 52 7.16 5.05 11.16
C LYS A 52 5.80 5.74 11.17
N GLN A 53 5.49 6.42 12.27
CA GLN A 53 4.30 7.28 12.36
C GLN A 53 4.31 8.31 11.22
N CYS A 54 3.17 8.49 10.56
CA CYS A 54 3.00 9.39 9.41
C CYS A 54 3.89 9.09 8.20
N VAL A 55 4.42 7.87 8.06
CA VAL A 55 5.14 7.45 6.85
C VAL A 55 4.46 6.22 6.30
N GLU A 56 3.93 6.31 5.07
CA GLU A 56 3.45 5.15 4.32
C GLU A 56 4.47 4.82 3.23
N CYS A 57 4.89 3.56 3.15
CA CYS A 57 5.76 3.08 2.10
C CYS A 57 5.03 2.00 1.29
N LYS A 58 5.12 2.09 -0.04
CA LYS A 58 4.60 1.08 -0.96
C LYS A 58 5.75 0.36 -1.65
N CYS A 59 5.71 -0.97 -1.65
CA CYS A 59 6.66 -1.77 -2.42
C CYS A 59 6.36 -1.64 -3.93
N TYR A 60 7.33 -1.15 -4.69
CA TYR A 60 7.26 -0.98 -6.14
C TYR A 60 8.48 -1.65 -6.78
N ASP A 61 8.25 -2.78 -7.45
CA ASP A 61 9.27 -3.58 -8.14
C ASP A 61 10.62 -3.69 -7.39
N GLY A 62 10.56 -4.13 -6.12
CA GLY A 62 11.73 -4.34 -5.27
C GLY A 62 12.25 -3.09 -4.55
N ILE A 63 11.61 -1.94 -4.71
CA ILE A 63 11.99 -0.67 -4.05
C ILE A 63 10.82 -0.12 -3.25
N PHE A 64 11.06 0.32 -2.01
CA PHE A 64 10.05 1.06 -1.26
C PHE A 64 9.99 2.51 -1.72
N ILE A 65 8.79 2.93 -2.15
CA ILE A 65 8.47 4.34 -2.40
C ILE A 65 7.69 4.84 -1.19
N CYS A 66 8.29 5.75 -0.43
CA CYS A 66 7.73 6.26 0.82
C CYS A 66 7.22 7.69 0.67
N THR A 67 6.06 7.97 1.26
CA THR A 67 5.49 9.30 1.40
C THR A 67 5.38 9.64 2.89
N ARG A 68 5.81 10.85 3.24
CA ARG A 68 5.62 11.40 4.58
C ARG A 68 4.36 12.25 4.57
N PHE A 69 3.44 11.94 5.49
CA PHE A 69 2.27 12.74 5.76
C PHE A 69 2.69 13.90 6.65
N ASP A 70 2.53 15.11 6.14
CA ASP A 70 2.69 16.32 6.92
C ASP A 70 1.42 16.53 7.75
N THR A 71 1.57 16.43 9.07
CA THR A 71 0.45 16.55 10.01
C THR A 71 -0.19 17.93 9.97
N ASP A 72 0.57 18.97 9.62
CA ASP A 72 0.07 20.35 9.63
C ASP A 72 -0.88 20.61 8.45
N THR A 73 -0.73 19.86 7.37
CA THR A 73 -1.55 20.02 6.15
C THR A 73 -2.55 18.90 5.91
N LYS A 74 -2.34 17.71 6.49
CA LYS A 74 -3.17 16.52 6.25
C LYS A 74 -4.09 16.16 7.41
N CYS A 75 -3.80 16.64 8.62
CA CYS A 75 -4.67 16.38 9.76
C CYS A 75 -5.73 17.49 9.92
N PRO A 76 -6.92 17.14 10.43
CA PRO A 76 -7.95 18.13 10.71
C PRO A 76 -7.51 19.06 11.86
N PRO A 77 -7.96 20.34 11.85
CA PRO A 77 -7.73 21.23 12.97
C PRO A 77 -8.44 20.68 14.21
N LEU A 78 -7.73 20.69 15.34
CA LEU A 78 -8.22 20.16 16.60
C LEU A 78 -8.77 21.29 17.49
N PRO A 79 -9.91 21.07 18.17
CA PRO A 79 -10.54 22.09 19.02
C PRO A 79 -9.88 22.28 20.39
N CYS A 80 -8.85 21.49 20.73
CA CYS A 80 -8.17 21.49 22.03
C CYS A 80 -6.71 21.97 21.92
N PRO A 81 -6.14 22.56 22.99
CA PRO A 81 -4.76 23.02 23.00
C PRO A 81 -3.77 21.84 22.86
N PRO A 82 -2.53 22.09 22.38
CA PRO A 82 -1.52 21.04 22.18
C PRO A 82 -1.22 20.16 23.40
N SER A 83 -1.44 20.68 24.62
CA SER A 83 -1.27 19.96 25.89
C SER A 83 -2.29 18.85 26.13
N GLU A 84 -3.45 18.91 25.46
CA GLU A 84 -4.56 17.95 25.62
C GLU A 84 -4.69 17.00 24.43
N GLN A 85 -3.93 17.23 23.36
CA GLN A 85 -3.95 16.40 22.16
C GLN A 85 -3.25 15.07 22.40
N LEU A 86 -3.90 13.98 22.01
CA LEU A 86 -3.40 12.62 22.15
C LEU A 86 -3.11 12.00 20.78
N SER A 87 -2.21 11.02 20.75
CA SER A 87 -1.93 10.19 19.57
C SER A 87 -1.94 8.71 19.96
N VAL A 88 -2.62 7.87 19.18
CA VAL A 88 -2.49 6.41 19.32
C VAL A 88 -1.27 5.93 18.54
N ALA A 89 -0.62 4.87 19.01
CA ALA A 89 0.40 4.19 18.23
C ALA A 89 -0.18 3.76 16.87
N GLU A 90 0.57 3.98 15.80
CA GLU A 90 0.19 3.73 14.40
C GLU A 90 -0.76 4.75 13.74
N GLU A 91 -1.43 5.62 14.50
CA GLU A 91 -2.18 6.74 13.93
C GLU A 91 -1.28 7.95 13.63
N CYS A 92 -1.45 8.56 12.46
CA CYS A 92 -0.69 9.76 12.11
C CYS A 92 -1.24 11.03 12.77
N CYS A 93 -2.56 11.19 12.80
CA CYS A 93 -3.18 12.41 13.31
C CYS A 93 -3.46 12.33 14.80
N LYS A 94 -3.24 13.45 15.50
CA LYS A 94 -3.68 13.60 16.88
C LYS A 94 -5.19 13.77 16.95
N PHE A 95 -5.76 13.52 18.12
CA PHE A 95 -7.17 13.74 18.40
C PHE A 95 -7.35 14.39 19.78
N CYS A 96 -8.48 15.04 19.98
CA CYS A 96 -8.90 15.53 21.29
C CYS A 96 -9.79 14.47 21.95
N PRO A 97 -9.45 13.97 23.15
CA PRO A 97 -10.33 13.06 23.86
C PRO A 97 -11.65 13.77 24.18
N VAL A 98 -12.77 13.15 23.84
CA VAL A 98 -14.08 13.61 24.34
C VAL A 98 -14.16 13.15 25.78
N VAL A 99 -14.03 14.08 26.71
CA VAL A 99 -14.22 13.83 28.15
C VAL A 99 -15.69 13.46 28.42
N THR A 100 -16.03 12.19 28.22
CA THR A 100 -17.21 11.60 28.84
C THR A 100 -16.77 11.09 30.19
N PHE A 101 -17.11 11.82 31.24
CA PHE A 101 -16.95 11.29 32.60
C PHE A 101 -17.78 10.00 32.65
N CYS A 102 -17.12 8.84 32.71
CA CYS A 102 -17.78 7.62 33.13
C CYS A 102 -18.14 7.80 34.61
N GLN A 103 -19.31 8.39 34.88
CA GLN A 103 -19.91 8.30 36.20
C GLN A 103 -20.29 6.85 36.43
N LYS A 104 -19.71 6.28 37.49
CA LYS A 104 -20.01 4.95 38.02
C LYS A 104 -21.43 4.85 38.52
#